data_AF-A0A4R6TTB5-F1
#
_entry.id   AF-A0A4R6TTB5-F1
#
_cell.length_a   1.000
_cell.length_b   1.000
_cell.length_c   1.000
_cell.angle_alpha   90.00
_cell.angle_beta   90.00
_cell.angle_gamma   90.00
#
_symmetry.space_group_name_H-M   'P 1'
#
loop_
_entity.id
_entity.type
_entity.pdbx_description
1 polymer ?
#
loop_
_entity_poly.entity_id
_entity_poly.type
_entity_poly.pdbx_seq_one_letter_code
_entity_poly.pdbx_strand_id
1 'polypeptide(L)'
;MTFFTDLEASLKEAVAIEQGTQQAGRCTRYDMADVKAIRKQLDVSQADFAAALGTSVDTIKSWESRRRNPTGLAARVLAAIQEDHDLYYQLARQ
;
A
#
# COMPACT_ATOMS: atom_id res chain seq x y z
N MET A 1 39.30 -1.75 -15.50
CA MET A 1 38.61 -2.84 -16.22
C MET A 1 38.16 -3.86 -15.19
N THR A 2 36.99 -3.66 -14.58
CA THR A 2 36.54 -4.39 -13.38
C THR A 2 35.21 -5.12 -13.59
N PHE A 3 34.74 -5.27 -14.82
CA PHE A 3 33.42 -5.85 -15.09
C PHE A 3 33.21 -7.23 -14.42
N PHE A 4 34.21 -8.10 -14.45
CA PHE A 4 34.15 -9.39 -13.76
C PHE A 4 34.05 -9.26 -12.23
N THR A 5 34.81 -8.34 -11.63
CA THR A 5 34.78 -8.12 -10.18
C THR A 5 33.46 -7.47 -9.74
N ASP A 6 32.90 -6.59 -10.56
CA ASP A 6 31.61 -5.94 -10.31
C ASP A 6 30.46 -6.96 -10.37
N LEU A 7 30.55 -7.93 -11.30
CA LEU A 7 29.63 -9.07 -11.37
C LEU A 7 29.75 -10.01 -10.17
N GLU A 8 30.98 -10.36 -9.77
CA GLU A 8 31.22 -11.21 -8.61
C GLU A 8 30.69 -10.58 -7.32
N ALA A 9 30.90 -9.27 -7.15
CA ALA A 9 30.36 -8.52 -6.01
C ALA A 9 28.82 -8.52 -6.00
N SER A 10 28.20 -8.27 -7.16
CA SER A 10 26.73 -8.27 -7.29
C SER A 10 26.12 -9.64 -6.97
N LEU A 11 26.78 -10.74 -7.37
CA LEU A 11 26.29 -12.09 -7.09
C LEU A 11 26.40 -12.44 -5.60
N LYS A 12 27.50 -12.05 -4.94
CA LYS A 12 27.67 -12.24 -3.49
C LYS A 12 26.63 -11.45 -2.70
N GLU A 13 26.36 -10.22 -3.10
CA GLU A 13 25.30 -9.40 -2.52
C GLU A 13 23.92 -10.07 -2.68
N ALA A 14 23.61 -10.61 -3.86
CA ALA A 14 22.34 -11.33 -4.08
C ALA A 14 22.14 -12.51 -3.12
N VAL A 15 23.18 -13.31 -2.88
CA VAL A 15 23.15 -14.43 -1.92
C VAL A 15 22.98 -13.93 -0.49
N ALA A 16 23.67 -12.85 -0.11
CA ALA A 16 23.54 -12.27 1.23
C ALA A 16 22.13 -11.71 1.49
N ILE A 17 21.50 -11.11 0.47
CA ILE A 17 20.11 -10.65 0.52
C ILE A 17 19.16 -11.84 0.70
N GLU A 18 19.34 -12.92 -0.06
CA GLU A 18 18.52 -14.13 0.06
C GLU A 18 18.63 -14.78 1.44
N GLN A 19 19.83 -14.82 2.02
CA GLN A 19 20.08 -15.35 3.36
C GLN A 19 19.65 -14.41 4.50
N GLY A 20 19.20 -13.20 4.18
CA GLY A 20 18.82 -12.18 5.15
C GLY A 20 19.99 -11.57 5.93
N THR A 21 21.24 -11.83 5.50
CA THR A 21 22.46 -11.28 6.12
C THR A 21 22.79 -9.87 5.63
N GLN A 22 22.18 -9.44 4.52
CA GLN A 22 22.27 -8.09 3.97
C GLN A 22 20.87 -7.58 3.56
N GLN A 23 20.58 -6.29 3.79
CA GLN A 23 19.35 -5.67 3.30
C GLN A 23 19.51 -5.23 1.83
N ALA A 24 18.50 -5.47 1.01
CA ALA A 24 18.50 -4.99 -0.37
C ALA A 24 18.53 -3.46 -0.41
N GLY A 25 19.31 -2.88 -1.34
CA GLY A 25 19.43 -1.43 -1.48
C GLY A 25 18.10 -0.70 -1.77
N ARG A 26 17.11 -1.39 -2.36
CA ARG A 26 15.74 -0.91 -2.48
C ARG A 26 14.74 -2.08 -2.56
N CYS A 27 13.76 -2.08 -1.65
CA CYS A 27 12.61 -2.97 -1.73
C CYS A 27 11.37 -2.16 -2.13
N THR A 28 10.73 -2.54 -3.25
CA THR A 28 9.38 -2.04 -3.58
C THR A 28 8.38 -3.05 -3.04
N ARG A 29 7.77 -2.75 -1.89
CA ARG A 29 6.74 -3.59 -1.28
C ARG A 29 5.36 -3.14 -1.77
N TYR A 30 4.60 -4.06 -2.35
CA TYR A 30 3.19 -3.84 -2.71
C TYR A 30 2.31 -4.38 -1.59
N ASP A 31 2.24 -3.66 -0.47
CA ASP A 31 1.25 -4.00 0.55
C ASP A 31 -0.14 -3.63 0.02
N MET A 32 -0.97 -4.65 -0.24
CA MET A 32 -2.36 -4.42 -0.60
C MET A 32 -3.08 -3.86 0.62
N ALA A 33 -3.53 -2.60 0.54
CA ALA A 33 -4.32 -1.99 1.60
C ALA A 33 -5.57 -2.83 1.87
N ASP A 34 -5.74 -3.31 3.10
CA ASP A 34 -6.97 -3.96 3.52
C ASP A 34 -8.02 -2.87 3.78
N VAL A 35 -8.68 -2.45 2.70
CA VAL A 35 -9.70 -1.40 2.70
C VAL A 35 -10.80 -1.67 3.73
N LYS A 36 -11.14 -2.96 3.94
CA LYS A 36 -12.16 -3.37 4.91
C LYS A 36 -11.66 -3.18 6.34
N ALA A 37 -10.40 -3.49 6.62
CA ALA A 37 -9.79 -3.26 7.92
C ALA A 37 -9.74 -1.76 8.24
N ILE A 38 -9.26 -0.93 7.30
CA ILE A 38 -9.20 0.53 7.45
C ILE A 38 -10.58 1.09 7.77
N ARG A 39 -11.61 0.76 6.96
CA ARG A 39 -12.97 1.25 7.19
C ARG A 39 -13.54 0.81 8.55
N LYS A 40 -13.26 -0.44 8.96
CA LYS A 40 -13.72 -0.95 10.26
C LYS A 40 -13.02 -0.27 11.44
N GLN A 41 -11.76 0.10 11.31
CA GLN A 41 -11.04 0.83 12.34
C GLN A 41 -11.60 2.26 12.54
N LEU A 42 -12.13 2.85 11.47
CA LEU A 42 -12.79 4.15 11.50
C LEU A 42 -14.26 4.10 11.97
N ASP A 43 -14.83 2.89 12.11
CA ASP A 43 -16.23 2.64 12.47
C ASP A 43 -17.26 3.36 11.58
N VAL A 44 -17.03 3.37 10.26
CA VAL A 44 -17.92 4.03 9.29
C VAL A 44 -18.55 3.06 8.29
N SER A 45 -19.68 3.49 7.71
CA SER A 45 -20.38 2.70 6.68
C SER A 45 -19.61 2.70 5.35
N GLN A 46 -19.92 1.73 4.47
CA GLN A 46 -19.35 1.72 3.12
C GLN A 46 -19.76 2.96 2.30
N ALA A 47 -20.93 3.54 2.58
CA ALA A 47 -21.42 4.73 1.89
C ALA A 47 -20.63 5.97 2.30
N ASP A 48 -20.44 6.17 3.61
CA ASP A 48 -19.69 7.32 4.13
C ASP A 48 -18.22 7.26 3.73
N PHE A 49 -17.65 6.04 3.72
CA PHE A 49 -16.28 5.83 3.28
C PHE A 49 -16.11 6.10 1.78
N ALA A 50 -17.08 5.68 0.95
CA ALA A 50 -17.07 5.96 -0.47
C ALA A 50 -17.20 7.46 -0.76
N ALA A 51 -18.08 8.16 -0.04
CA ALA A 51 -18.28 9.60 -0.15
C ALA A 51 -17.00 10.38 0.19
N ALA A 52 -16.37 10.08 1.33
CA ALA A 52 -15.12 10.74 1.74
C ALA A 52 -13.96 10.52 0.74
N LEU A 53 -13.94 9.36 0.07
CA LEU A 53 -12.92 9.02 -0.94
C LEU A 53 -13.28 9.49 -2.35
N GLY A 54 -14.44 10.13 -2.55
CA GLY A 54 -14.90 10.57 -3.87
C GLY A 54 -15.11 9.42 -4.85
N THR A 55 -15.53 8.24 -4.36
CA THR A 55 -15.73 7.04 -5.19
C THR A 55 -17.11 6.41 -4.99
N SER A 56 -17.42 5.39 -5.79
CA SER A 56 -18.70 4.68 -5.67
C SER A 56 -18.65 3.63 -4.56
N VAL A 57 -19.81 3.33 -3.97
CA VAL A 57 -19.95 2.23 -3.00
C VAL A 57 -19.54 0.89 -3.62
N ASP A 58 -19.83 0.68 -4.91
CA ASP A 58 -19.41 -0.53 -5.64
C ASP A 58 -17.90 -0.61 -5.82
N THR A 59 -17.19 0.52 -5.92
CA THR A 59 -15.74 0.56 -5.90
C THR A 59 -15.22 0.06 -4.55
N ILE A 60 -15.74 0.59 -3.44
CA ILE A 60 -15.37 0.15 -2.08
C ILE A 60 -15.65 -1.34 -1.90
N LYS A 61 -16.85 -1.82 -2.27
CA LYS A 61 -17.18 -3.25 -2.23
C LYS A 61 -16.21 -4.11 -3.04
N SER A 62 -15.86 -3.66 -4.26
CA SER A 62 -14.92 -4.36 -5.14
C SER A 62 -13.51 -4.43 -4.55
N TRP A 63 -13.09 -3.41 -3.79
CA TRP A 63 -11.81 -3.39 -3.08
C TRP A 63 -11.83 -4.27 -1.83
N GLU A 64 -12.87 -4.16 -1.00
CA GLU A 64 -13.04 -5.01 0.18
C GLU A 64 -13.16 -6.49 -0.16
N SER A 65 -13.72 -6.83 -1.33
CA SER A 65 -13.83 -8.20 -1.82
C SER A 65 -12.60 -8.67 -2.60
N ARG A 66 -11.55 -7.84 -2.73
CA ARG A 66 -10.33 -8.11 -3.53
C ARG A 66 -10.59 -8.45 -5.01
N ARG A 67 -11.76 -8.08 -5.56
CA ARG A 67 -12.04 -8.23 -7.00
C ARG A 67 -11.22 -7.25 -7.84
N ARG A 68 -10.99 -6.05 -7.28
CA ARG A 68 -10.08 -5.02 -7.79
C ARG A 68 -9.28 -4.48 -6.60
N ASN A 69 -8.12 -3.89 -6.87
CA ASN A 69 -7.32 -3.24 -5.85
C ASN A 69 -7.29 -1.71 -6.10
N PRO A 70 -7.22 -0.89 -5.04
CA PRO A 70 -6.96 0.53 -5.21
C PRO A 70 -5.57 0.73 -5.83
N THR A 71 -5.45 1.65 -6.78
CA THR A 71 -4.18 1.99 -7.44
C THR A 71 -3.99 3.50 -7.50
N GLY A 72 -2.77 3.95 -7.80
CA GLY A 72 -2.46 5.36 -7.96
C GLY A 72 -2.81 6.20 -6.73
N LEU A 73 -3.58 7.27 -6.91
CA LEU A 73 -3.96 8.19 -5.83
C LEU A 73 -4.78 7.50 -4.74
N ALA A 74 -5.73 6.63 -5.10
CA ALA A 74 -6.58 5.94 -4.13
C ALA A 74 -5.77 5.08 -3.16
N ALA A 75 -4.76 4.36 -3.67
CA ALA A 75 -3.87 3.56 -2.83
C ALA A 75 -3.07 4.45 -1.84
N ARG A 76 -2.60 5.61 -2.31
CA ARG A 76 -1.84 6.56 -1.47
C ARG A 76 -2.72 7.19 -0.39
N VAL A 77 -3.95 7.57 -0.72
CA VAL A 77 -4.91 8.11 0.24
C VAL A 77 -5.26 7.06 1.30
N LEU A 78 -5.51 5.82 0.89
CA LEU A 78 -5.80 4.72 1.82
C LEU A 78 -4.60 4.43 2.74
N ALA A 79 -3.36 4.45 2.21
CA ALA A 79 -2.17 4.31 3.02
C ALA A 79 -2.02 5.46 4.04
N ALA A 80 -2.25 6.71 3.61
CA ALA A 80 -2.20 7.87 4.49
C ALA A 80 -3.28 7.82 5.58
N ILE A 81 -4.50 7.40 5.24
CA ILE A 81 -5.57 7.17 6.23
C ILE A 81 -5.18 6.06 7.21
N GLN A 82 -4.55 4.98 6.74
CA GLN A 82 -4.10 3.90 7.61
C GLN A 82 -2.99 4.33 8.58
N GLU A 83 -2.13 5.28 8.18
CA GLU A 83 -1.11 5.88 9.04
C GLU A 83 -1.71 6.91 10.02
N ASP A 84 -2.65 7.72 9.56
CA ASP A 84 -3.34 8.76 10.32
C ASP A 84 -4.86 8.76 10.04
N HIS A 85 -5.62 8.22 10.99
CA HIS A 85 -7.08 8.15 10.89
C HIS A 85 -7.77 9.52 10.91
N ASP A 86 -7.14 10.57 11.45
CA ASP A 86 -7.75 11.91 11.46
C ASP A 86 -7.91 12.48 10.04
N LEU A 87 -7.08 12.03 9.09
CA LEU A 87 -7.18 12.40 7.69
C LEU A 87 -8.54 12.02 7.08
N TYR A 88 -9.14 10.89 7.49
CA TYR A 88 -10.47 10.51 7.03
C TYR A 88 -11.51 11.58 7.39
N TYR A 89 -11.50 12.08 8.63
CA TYR A 89 -12.47 13.07 9.08
C TYR A 89 -12.26 14.44 8.42
N GLN A 90 -11.05 14.75 7.96
CA GLN A 90 -10.80 15.95 7.15
C GLN A 90 -11.43 15.83 5.76
N LEU A 91 -11.30 14.66 5.13
CA LEU A 91 -11.89 14.37 3.82
C LEU A 91 -13.42 14.32 3.88
N ALA A 92 -13.98 13.75 4.95
CA ALA A 92 -15.44 13.63 5.13
C ALA A 92 -16.16 14.96 5.41
N ARG A 93 -15.43 16.06 5.68
CA ARG A 93 -15.98 17.39 5.96
C ARG A 93 -16.08 18.30 4.73
N GLN A 94 -15.55 17.88 3.59
CA GLN A 94 -15.64 18.61 2.31
C GLN A 94 -16.96 18.30 1.59
#